data_AF-A0A7K3DEU8-F1
#
_entry.id   AF-A0A7K3DEU8-F1
#
_cell.length_a   1.000
_cell.length_b   1.000
_cell.length_c   1.000
_cell.angle_alpha   90.00
_cell.angle_beta   90.00
_cell.angle_gamma   90.00
#
_symmetry.space_group_name_H-M   'P 1'
#
loop_
_entity.id
_entity.type
_entity.pdbx_description
1 polymer ?
#
loop_
_entity_poly.entity_id
_entity_poly.type
_entity_poly.pdbx_seq_one_letter_code
_entity_poly.pdbx_strand_id
1 'polypeptide(L)'
;DGHEIGTHFNGHFCGGSGSVANWNAAQWRSEIEQARTFVKSWRTHTGWHDQPSLPFDYDKELIGGRTPCLLGQDNLLPVARELGWRYDASSPGGLQRWPDKKQGVWDFPLQGIPFPGHRFEVLSMDYN
;
A
#
# COMPACT_ATOMS: atom_id res chain seq x y z
N ASP A 1 8.21 9.44 -16.73
CA ASP A 1 6.79 9.15 -17.03
C ASP A 1 5.80 9.66 -15.98
N GLY A 2 6.24 10.26 -14.87
CA GLY A 2 5.35 10.96 -13.93
C GLY A 2 4.48 10.04 -13.07
N HIS A 3 4.74 8.74 -13.09
CA HIS A 3 4.08 7.76 -12.24
C HIS A 3 4.61 7.82 -10.81
N GLU A 4 3.71 7.80 -9.84
CA GLU A 4 4.06 7.65 -8.42
C GLU A 4 4.37 6.17 -8.12
N ILE A 5 5.36 5.94 -7.26
CA ILE A 5 5.74 4.60 -6.79
C ILE A 5 5.35 4.46 -5.31
N GLY A 6 4.13 3.99 -5.07
CA GLY A 6 3.68 3.54 -3.74
C GLY A 6 4.13 2.12 -3.42
N THR A 7 3.76 1.62 -2.23
CA THR A 7 4.06 0.23 -1.84
C THR A 7 2.81 -0.64 -1.79
N HIS A 8 2.95 -1.87 -2.29
CA HIS A 8 2.05 -2.98 -1.96
C HIS A 8 2.71 -3.99 -1.00
N PHE A 9 3.79 -3.55 -0.36
CA PHE A 9 4.62 -4.31 0.57
C PHE A 9 5.26 -5.55 -0.11
N ASN A 10 6.17 -6.22 0.58
CA ASN A 10 6.84 -7.44 0.12
C ASN A 10 6.01 -8.69 0.46
N GLY A 11 5.48 -8.76 1.69
CA GLY A 11 4.72 -9.89 2.21
C GLY A 11 3.25 -9.83 1.84
N HIS A 12 2.83 -10.58 0.82
CA HIS A 12 1.44 -10.65 0.37
C HIS A 12 0.67 -11.83 1.02
N PHE A 13 0.63 -11.87 2.35
CA PHE A 13 0.00 -12.96 3.11
C PHE A 13 -1.45 -12.64 3.47
N CYS A 14 -2.41 -13.21 2.75
CA CYS A 14 -3.83 -12.89 2.96
C CYS A 14 -4.54 -13.81 3.93
N GLY A 15 -3.97 -14.99 4.25
CA GLY A 15 -4.60 -16.00 5.09
C GLY A 15 -3.64 -16.70 6.04
N GLY A 16 -4.21 -17.48 6.96
CA GLY A 16 -3.46 -18.21 7.98
C GLY A 16 -2.91 -17.31 9.10
N SER A 17 -2.15 -17.91 10.01
CA SER A 17 -1.57 -17.21 11.16
C SER A 17 -0.61 -16.08 10.77
N GLY A 18 0.03 -16.19 9.61
CA GLY A 18 0.93 -15.16 9.06
C GLY A 18 0.24 -14.02 8.32
N SER A 19 -1.09 -14.02 8.21
CA SER A 19 -1.83 -13.00 7.46
C SER A 19 -1.49 -11.58 7.92
N VAL A 20 -1.40 -10.65 6.96
CA VAL A 20 -1.20 -9.22 7.23
C VAL A 20 -2.35 -8.61 8.05
N ALA A 21 -3.52 -9.28 8.10
CA ALA A 21 -4.60 -8.93 9.02
C ALA A 21 -4.19 -8.94 10.49
N ASN A 22 -3.22 -9.79 10.85
CA ASN A 22 -2.78 -10.01 12.22
C ASN A 22 -1.53 -9.21 12.58
N TRP A 23 -0.97 -8.46 11.63
CA TRP A 23 0.29 -7.75 11.86
C TRP A 23 0.10 -6.56 12.77
N ASN A 24 1.00 -6.43 13.74
CA ASN A 24 1.08 -5.27 14.61
C ASN A 24 1.92 -4.14 13.98
N ALA A 25 1.93 -2.97 14.61
CA ALA A 25 2.67 -1.80 14.14
C ALA A 25 4.18 -2.04 13.96
N ALA A 26 4.82 -2.86 14.81
CA ALA A 26 6.24 -3.14 14.68
C ALA A 26 6.54 -4.02 13.45
N GLN A 27 5.66 -4.99 13.15
CA GLN A 27 5.74 -5.80 11.94
C GLN A 27 5.53 -4.94 10.69
N TRP A 28 4.54 -4.04 10.68
CA TRP A 28 4.36 -3.08 9.59
C TRP A 28 5.57 -2.16 9.39
N ARG A 29 6.17 -1.66 10.48
CA ARG A 29 7.40 -0.85 10.38
C ARG A 29 8.55 -1.64 9.75
N SER A 30 8.77 -2.87 10.22
CA SER A 30 9.81 -3.75 9.67
C SER A 30 9.56 -4.07 8.19
N GLU A 31 8.31 -4.28 7.79
CA GLU A 31 7.94 -4.53 6.40
C GLU A 31 8.27 -3.32 5.49
N ILE A 32 7.93 -2.12 5.95
CA ILE A 32 8.21 -0.88 5.21
C ILE A 32 9.72 -0.66 5.09
N GLU A 33 10.48 -0.92 6.15
CA GLU A 33 11.95 -0.84 6.14
C GLU A 33 12.57 -1.84 5.16
N GLN A 34 12.04 -3.06 5.09
CA GLN A 34 12.46 -4.07 4.14
C GLN A 34 12.13 -3.65 2.70
N ALA A 35 10.93 -3.13 2.45
CA ALA A 35 10.54 -2.62 1.12
C ALA A 35 11.48 -1.49 0.66
N ARG A 36 11.80 -0.56 1.56
CA ARG A 36 12.80 0.49 1.29
C ARG A 36 14.17 -0.10 0.97
N THR A 37 14.61 -1.09 1.73
CA THR A 37 15.90 -1.74 1.54
C THR A 37 15.98 -2.47 0.20
N PHE A 38 14.93 -3.20 -0.20
CA PHE A 38 14.92 -3.91 -1.47
C PHE A 38 14.96 -2.95 -2.65
N VAL A 39 14.18 -1.87 -2.62
CA VAL A 39 14.19 -0.86 -3.70
C VAL A 39 15.51 -0.10 -3.74
N LYS A 40 16.06 0.32 -2.60
CA LYS A 40 17.29 1.14 -2.57
C LYS A 40 18.56 0.33 -2.85
N SER A 41 18.59 -0.94 -2.44
CA SER A 41 19.75 -1.84 -2.57
C SER A 41 19.54 -2.89 -3.67
N TRP A 42 18.65 -2.63 -4.63
CA TRP A 42 18.26 -3.60 -5.66
C TRP A 42 19.46 -4.15 -6.45
N ARG A 43 20.49 -3.33 -6.73
CA ARG A 43 21.72 -3.78 -7.42
C ARG A 43 22.49 -4.81 -6.62
N THR A 44 22.62 -4.60 -5.31
CA THR A 44 23.30 -5.53 -4.41
C THR A 44 22.57 -6.87 -4.36
N HIS A 45 21.24 -6.84 -4.30
CA HIS A 45 20.43 -8.06 -4.24
C HIS A 45 20.40 -8.82 -5.57
N THR A 46 20.46 -8.13 -6.71
CA THR A 46 20.37 -8.73 -8.05
C THR A 46 21.73 -9.10 -8.64
N GLY A 47 22.82 -8.45 -8.21
CA GLY A 47 24.13 -8.52 -8.88
C GLY A 47 24.18 -7.79 -10.22
N TRP A 48 23.17 -6.99 -10.56
CA TRP A 48 23.13 -6.23 -11.81
C TRP A 48 23.80 -4.87 -11.61
N HIS A 49 24.85 -4.61 -12.39
CA HIS A 49 25.64 -3.39 -12.27
C HIS A 49 25.48 -2.44 -13.46
N ASP A 50 25.09 -2.96 -14.63
CA ASP A 50 25.10 -2.19 -15.88
C ASP A 50 23.78 -1.47 -16.20
N GLN A 51 22.75 -1.61 -15.35
CA GLN A 51 21.46 -0.95 -15.58
C GLN A 51 21.44 0.47 -14.98
N PRO A 52 20.71 1.42 -15.62
CA PRO A 52 20.47 2.75 -15.07
C PRO A 52 19.87 2.70 -13.66
N SER A 53 20.10 3.75 -12.86
CA SER A 53 19.45 3.88 -11.56
C SER A 53 17.94 4.06 -11.74
N LEU A 54 17.18 3.59 -10.74
CA LEU A 54 15.76 3.90 -10.68
C LEU A 54 15.59 5.44 -10.74
N PRO A 55 14.66 5.94 -11.57
CA PRO A 55 14.54 7.38 -11.84
C PRO A 55 13.83 8.14 -10.71
N PHE A 56 13.96 7.65 -9.48
CA PHE A 56 13.28 8.20 -8.30
C PHE A 56 14.05 7.91 -7.00
N ASP A 57 13.79 8.73 -6.00
CA ASP A 57 14.29 8.57 -4.63
C ASP A 57 13.18 7.99 -3.77
N TYR A 58 13.31 6.72 -3.41
CA TYR A 58 12.23 6.02 -2.70
C TYR A 58 12.00 6.53 -1.28
N ASP A 59 12.96 7.23 -0.66
CA ASP A 59 12.71 7.89 0.64
C ASP A 59 11.76 9.10 0.49
N LYS A 60 11.65 9.67 -0.71
CA LYS A 60 10.76 10.79 -1.04
C LYS A 60 9.47 10.34 -1.71
N GLU A 61 9.54 9.36 -2.60
CA GLU A 61 8.37 8.88 -3.35
C GLU A 61 7.48 7.95 -2.52
N LEU A 62 8.01 7.23 -1.52
CA LEU A 62 7.21 6.35 -0.70
C LEU A 62 6.37 7.15 0.32
N ILE A 63 5.24 7.66 -0.15
CA ILE A 63 4.29 8.50 0.59
C ILE A 63 2.90 7.86 0.75
N GLY A 64 2.72 6.63 0.28
CA GLY A 64 1.48 5.89 0.44
C GLY A 64 1.58 4.45 -0.06
N GLY A 65 0.51 3.70 0.15
CA GLY A 65 0.45 2.31 -0.23
C GLY A 65 -0.95 1.72 -0.11
N ARG A 66 -1.05 0.43 -0.43
CA ARG A 66 -2.26 -0.39 -0.27
C ARG A 66 -1.85 -1.69 0.40
N THR A 67 -2.52 -2.10 1.47
CA THR A 67 -2.21 -3.36 2.12
C THR A 67 -2.64 -4.55 1.26
N PRO A 68 -1.90 -5.67 1.32
CA PRO A 68 -2.30 -6.92 0.67
C PRO A 68 -3.70 -7.34 1.09
N CYS A 69 -4.52 -7.69 0.10
CA CYS A 69 -5.92 -8.10 0.28
C CYS A 69 -6.79 -7.13 1.10
N LEU A 70 -6.40 -5.86 1.22
CA LEU A 70 -7.14 -4.82 1.95
C LEU A 70 -7.24 -5.08 3.47
N LEU A 71 -6.26 -5.82 4.03
CA LEU A 71 -6.25 -6.25 5.43
C LEU A 71 -5.22 -5.48 6.27
N GLY A 72 -5.43 -5.38 7.58
CA GLY A 72 -4.42 -4.89 8.54
C GLY A 72 -4.22 -3.35 8.59
N GLN A 73 -5.04 -2.58 7.87
CA GLN A 73 -4.94 -1.12 7.77
C GLN A 73 -4.88 -0.43 9.14
N ASP A 74 -5.73 -0.82 10.09
CA ASP A 74 -5.82 -0.12 11.39
C ASP A 74 -4.50 -0.14 12.19
N ASN A 75 -3.68 -1.19 12.01
CA ASN A 75 -2.35 -1.30 12.62
C ASN A 75 -1.24 -0.66 11.76
N LEU A 76 -1.48 -0.47 10.45
CA LEU A 76 -0.57 0.22 9.54
C LEU A 76 -0.62 1.74 9.74
N LEU A 77 -1.82 2.33 9.83
CA LEU A 77 -2.00 3.79 9.80
C LEU A 77 -1.20 4.56 10.86
N PRO A 78 -1.04 4.09 12.12
CA PRO A 78 -0.17 4.75 13.08
C PRO A 78 1.28 4.85 12.60
N VAL A 79 1.80 3.77 12.00
CA VAL A 79 3.17 3.72 11.45
C VAL A 79 3.29 4.62 10.23
N ALA A 80 2.33 4.56 9.31
CA ALA A 80 2.29 5.41 8.12
C ALA A 80 2.31 6.90 8.50
N ARG A 81 1.52 7.30 9.50
CA ARG A 81 1.51 8.67 10.02
C ARG A 81 2.87 9.08 10.59
N GLU A 82 3.48 8.24 11.43
CA GLU A 82 4.81 8.51 12.01
C GLU A 82 5.90 8.66 10.94
N LEU A 83 5.79 7.88 9.85
CA LEU A 83 6.69 7.98 8.70
C LEU A 83 6.37 9.15 7.76
N GLY A 84 5.34 9.94 8.06
CA GLY A 84 4.95 11.11 7.27
C GLY A 84 4.26 10.76 5.95
N TRP A 85 3.67 9.57 5.82
CA TRP A 85 2.89 9.19 4.63
C TRP A 85 1.69 10.12 4.45
N ARG A 86 1.39 10.42 3.18
CA ARG A 86 0.27 11.27 2.80
C ARG A 86 -1.04 10.49 2.77
N TYR A 87 -1.03 9.25 2.28
CA TYR A 87 -2.25 8.48 2.10
C TYR A 87 -2.09 6.97 2.32
N ASP A 88 -3.22 6.30 2.46
CA ASP A 88 -3.40 4.86 2.35
C ASP A 88 -4.59 4.59 1.40
N ALA A 89 -4.50 3.53 0.60
CA ALA A 89 -5.52 3.17 -0.38
C ALA A 89 -6.07 1.75 -0.15
N SER A 90 -6.19 1.35 1.11
CA SER A 90 -6.53 -0.01 1.54
C SER A 90 -8.00 -0.18 1.92
N SER A 91 -8.75 0.90 2.18
CA SER A 91 -10.16 0.79 2.57
C SER A 91 -11.03 0.25 1.42
N PRO A 92 -11.80 -0.84 1.60
CA PRO A 92 -12.82 -1.25 0.65
C PRO A 92 -14.13 -0.48 0.85
N GLY A 93 -14.88 -0.25 -0.23
CA GLY A 93 -16.33 0.03 -0.14
C GLY A 93 -16.71 1.49 0.15
N GLY A 94 -16.16 2.43 -0.62
CA GLY A 94 -16.60 3.84 -0.62
C GLY A 94 -17.76 4.12 -1.59
N LEU A 95 -18.52 5.21 -1.36
CA LEU A 95 -19.62 5.67 -2.22
C LEU A 95 -19.22 6.86 -3.09
N GLN A 96 -18.30 6.71 -4.04
CA GLN A 96 -17.82 7.74 -4.98
C GLN A 96 -17.65 9.13 -4.34
N ARG A 97 -17.16 9.15 -3.09
CA ARG A 97 -16.96 10.36 -2.29
C ARG A 97 -15.48 10.72 -2.26
N TRP A 98 -15.20 12.00 -2.05
CA TRP A 98 -13.84 12.46 -1.83
C TRP A 98 -13.19 11.77 -0.63
N PRO A 99 -11.88 11.48 -0.68
CA PRO A 99 -11.09 11.04 0.46
C PRO A 99 -11.33 11.88 1.71
N ASP A 100 -11.28 11.24 2.88
CA ASP A 100 -11.18 11.89 4.18
C ASP A 100 -9.91 11.42 4.91
N LYS A 101 -9.71 11.85 6.15
CA LYS A 101 -8.55 11.40 6.94
C LYS A 101 -8.95 10.32 7.92
N LYS A 102 -8.30 9.15 7.83
CA LYS A 102 -8.37 8.08 8.81
C LYS A 102 -7.08 8.05 9.64
N GLN A 103 -7.21 8.18 10.96
CA GLN A 103 -6.08 8.25 11.90
C GLN A 103 -4.99 9.30 11.58
N GLY A 104 -5.32 10.33 10.78
CA GLY A 104 -4.40 11.41 10.39
C GLY A 104 -3.75 11.25 9.01
N VAL A 105 -3.98 10.12 8.33
CA VAL A 105 -3.53 9.83 6.96
C VAL A 105 -4.73 9.93 6.02
N TRP A 106 -4.56 10.43 4.79
CA TRP A 106 -5.67 10.46 3.83
C TRP A 106 -6.06 9.03 3.42
N ASP A 107 -7.33 8.69 3.53
CA ASP A 107 -7.88 7.42 3.09
C ASP A 107 -8.44 7.56 1.67
N PHE A 108 -7.86 6.84 0.73
CA PHE A 108 -8.31 6.74 -0.66
C PHE A 108 -8.99 5.38 -0.87
N PRO A 109 -10.28 5.24 -0.48
CA PRO A 109 -10.94 3.96 -0.53
C PRO A 109 -11.16 3.51 -1.98
N LEU A 110 -11.15 2.20 -2.15
CA LEU A 110 -11.63 1.55 -3.36
C LEU A 110 -13.14 1.70 -3.41
N GLN A 111 -13.59 2.61 -4.27
CA GLN A 111 -14.99 2.98 -4.38
C GLN A 111 -15.78 1.84 -5.02
N GLY A 112 -17.03 1.67 -4.58
CA GLY A 112 -18.03 0.87 -5.25
C GLY A 112 -18.38 1.48 -6.61
N ILE A 113 -18.28 0.67 -7.65
CA ILE A 113 -18.68 0.99 -9.01
C ILE A 113 -19.95 0.18 -9.33
N PRO A 114 -21.05 0.84 -9.74
CA PRO A 114 -22.25 0.14 -10.18
C PRO A 114 -21.92 -0.86 -11.30
N PHE A 115 -22.41 -2.09 -11.17
CA PHE A 115 -22.25 -3.12 -12.19
C PHE A 115 -23.54 -3.29 -13.00
N PRO A 116 -23.62 -2.79 -14.26
CA PRO A 116 -24.85 -2.84 -15.04
C PRO A 116 -25.44 -4.27 -15.13
N GLY A 117 -26.75 -4.37 -14.96
CA GLY A 117 -27.47 -5.65 -14.94
C GLY A 117 -27.49 -6.36 -13.58
N HIS A 118 -26.83 -5.82 -12.57
CA HIS A 118 -26.78 -6.39 -11.21
C HIS A 118 -27.30 -5.39 -10.17
N ARG A 119 -27.61 -5.90 -8.97
CA ARG A 119 -28.04 -5.07 -7.82
C ARG A 119 -26.90 -4.72 -6.86
N PHE A 120 -25.68 -5.19 -7.15
CA PHE A 120 -24.50 -4.96 -6.32
C PHE A 120 -23.48 -4.07 -7.04
N GLU A 121 -22.60 -3.46 -6.26
CA GLU A 121 -21.45 -2.70 -6.74
C GLU A 121 -20.19 -3.57 -6.64
N VAL A 122 -19.23 -3.32 -7.52
CA VAL A 122 -17.90 -3.94 -7.51
C VAL A 122 -16.88 -2.93 -7.04
N LEU A 123 -15.83 -3.37 -6.34
CA LEU A 123 -14.73 -2.47 -6.01
C LEU A 123 -14.07 -1.98 -7.30
N SER A 124 -13.53 -0.76 -7.28
CA SER A 124 -12.73 -0.18 -8.37
C SER A 124 -11.35 -0.85 -8.48
N MET A 125 -11.35 -2.18 -8.64
CA MET A 125 -10.20 -3.06 -8.80
C MET A 125 -10.59 -4.22 -9.70
N ASP A 126 -9.61 -4.76 -10.41
CA ASP A 126 -9.72 -5.85 -11.38
C ASP A 126 -9.75 -7.27 -10.75
N TYR A 127 -9.33 -7.43 -9.49
CA TYR A 127 -9.30 -8.72 -8.80
C TYR A 127 -9.35 -8.58 -7.26
N ASN A 128 -9.92 -9.55 -6.55
CA ASN A 128 -9.79 -9.75 -5.10
C ASN A 128 -9.84 -11.25 -4.77
#